data_AF-A0A8H4PE04-F1
#
_entry.id   AF-A0A8H4PE04-F1
#
_cell.length_a   1.000
_cell.length_b   1.000
_cell.length_c   1.000
_cell.angle_alpha   90.00
_cell.angle_beta   90.00
_cell.angle_gamma   90.00
#
_symmetry.space_group_name_H-M   'P 1'
#
loop_
_entity.id
_entity.type
_entity.pdbx_description
1 polymer ?
#
loop_
_entity_poly.entity_id
_entity_poly.type
_entity_poly.pdbx_seq_one_letter_code
_entity_poly.pdbx_strand_id
1 'polypeptide(L)'
;MSTRSRQPHTRSKAGCLTCRKRRVRCDGAKPFCFASVAQHPDALRDTLLIAGLHFAWTVGDLDTYQATLLFHKVMTIRILNGWLQNIQQPGLMTFIRHVSILSFVEGGHGNLAAAETHLDGLANAVDLFSPLGDNFQLRQGVEEELANRYLILFKARVLSSTSLRHMFRRDKTAEFSDFVSLIHHWQTQKIGDLEMRLNAMKLMPFFFAVLPPNFRFHEIDAYPMIECLKNLTISMQVGSGEQETCDPSWEWIEGSESRLLFATVKSHLTSLRNADDGDSRFHPSCLNTSWSSICVACGLYLYGVLDVWQAGKPMELRMFRRFLSILMKDLNQNIDDVKSTMFSDLWFWKAFLGACSLAKRQADAYDEVLEDLSVPSMDSS
;
A
#
# COMPACT_ATOMS: atom_id res chain seq x y z
N MET A 1 -7.93 49.22 35.48
CA MET A 1 -6.90 48.90 34.47
C MET A 1 -6.59 47.41 34.56
N SER A 2 -7.07 46.61 33.62
CA SER A 2 -6.76 45.16 33.54
C SER A 2 -5.53 44.97 32.66
N THR A 3 -4.43 44.56 33.28
CA THR A 3 -3.16 44.29 32.60
C THR A 3 -3.24 42.94 31.87
N ARG A 4 -3.41 42.99 30.54
CA ARG A 4 -3.25 41.81 29.67
C ARG A 4 -1.80 41.34 29.70
N SER A 5 -1.54 40.27 30.44
CA SER A 5 -0.29 39.50 30.34
C SER A 5 -0.21 38.83 28.96
N ARG A 6 0.80 39.20 28.16
CA ARG A 6 1.15 38.49 26.93
C ARG A 6 1.90 37.22 27.32
N GLN A 7 1.27 36.05 27.16
CA GLN A 7 1.99 34.78 27.28
C GLN A 7 3.07 34.69 26.18
N PRO A 8 4.33 34.38 26.54
CA PRO A 8 5.39 34.22 25.55
C PRO A 8 5.18 32.93 24.76
N HIS A 9 4.95 33.04 23.45
CA HIS A 9 4.93 31.90 22.54
C HIS A 9 6.36 31.38 22.32
N THR A 10 6.74 30.31 23.02
CA THR A 10 7.99 29.60 22.74
C THR A 10 7.81 28.73 21.49
N ARG A 11 8.45 29.16 20.39
CA ARG A 11 8.49 28.42 19.11
C ARG A 11 9.23 27.10 19.33
N SER A 12 8.50 25.99 19.38
CA SER A 12 9.13 24.66 19.41
C SER A 12 9.82 24.40 18.06
N LYS A 13 11.16 24.47 18.05
CA LYS A 13 11.98 24.09 16.89
C LYS A 13 11.87 22.59 16.56
N ALA A 14 11.32 21.76 17.45
CA ALA A 14 11.23 20.30 17.30
C ALA A 14 9.82 19.77 16.90
N GLY A 15 8.82 20.64 16.67
CA GLY A 15 7.47 20.18 16.30
C GLY A 15 7.37 19.62 14.87
N CYS A 16 6.42 18.71 14.63
CA CYS A 16 6.16 18.15 13.30
C CYS A 16 5.70 19.21 12.27
N LEU A 17 5.77 18.90 10.98
CA LEU A 17 5.41 19.85 9.89
C LEU A 17 3.98 20.40 10.05
N THR A 18 3.03 19.58 10.47
CA THR A 18 1.63 19.99 10.69
C THR A 18 1.50 20.98 11.85
N CYS A 19 2.10 20.69 13.02
CA CYS A 19 2.10 21.60 14.17
C CYS A 19 2.85 22.90 13.88
N ARG A 20 3.94 22.83 13.09
CA ARG A 20 4.67 24.03 12.62
C ARG A 20 3.80 24.89 11.71
N LYS A 21 3.10 24.30 10.73
CA LYS A 21 2.16 25.03 9.84
C LYS A 21 1.03 25.67 10.63
N ARG A 22 0.49 24.96 11.63
CA ARG A 22 -0.58 25.45 12.51
C ARG A 22 -0.10 26.37 13.64
N ARG A 23 1.21 26.65 13.75
CA ARG A 23 1.84 27.48 14.80
C ARG A 23 1.47 27.07 16.24
N VAL A 24 1.30 25.77 16.48
CA VAL A 24 0.97 25.19 17.79
C VAL A 24 2.12 24.35 18.35
N ARG A 25 2.22 24.23 19.68
CA ARG A 25 3.22 23.36 20.34
C ARG A 25 2.84 21.91 20.06
N CYS A 26 3.81 21.11 19.61
CA CYS A 26 3.65 19.67 19.46
C CYS A 26 3.66 19.08 20.87
N ASP A 27 2.49 18.72 21.37
CA ASP A 27 2.22 18.18 22.70
C ASP A 27 2.45 16.66 22.77
N GLY A 28 2.81 16.02 21.65
CA GLY A 28 3.05 14.57 21.58
C GLY A 28 1.77 13.72 21.73
N ALA A 29 0.64 14.36 22.06
CA ALA A 29 -0.64 13.74 22.38
C ALA A 29 -1.63 13.70 21.19
N LYS A 30 -1.24 14.15 19.99
CA LYS A 30 -2.04 14.06 18.76
C LYS A 30 -1.50 12.96 17.82
N PRO A 31 -2.37 12.27 17.06
CA PRO A 31 -2.15 10.88 16.67
C PRO A 31 -1.02 10.77 15.65
N PHE A 32 -0.10 9.84 15.94
CA PHE A 32 1.01 9.38 15.10
C PHE A 32 1.96 10.47 14.61
N CYS A 33 2.72 11.04 15.55
CA CYS A 33 3.93 11.76 15.17
C CYS A 33 5.09 10.79 14.94
N PHE A 34 6.05 11.19 14.10
CA PHE A 34 7.31 10.48 13.84
C PHE A 34 8.05 10.07 15.12
N ALA A 35 7.79 10.69 16.28
CA ALA A 35 8.39 10.28 17.55
C ALA A 35 8.01 8.85 17.96
N SER A 36 6.79 8.38 17.68
CA SER A 36 6.40 6.98 17.94
C SER A 36 7.25 6.00 17.13
N VAL A 37 7.48 6.32 15.85
CA VAL A 37 8.36 5.55 14.97
C VAL A 37 9.81 5.59 15.45
N ALA A 38 10.30 6.77 15.81
CA ALA A 38 11.69 6.98 16.25
C ALA A 38 12.01 6.34 17.61
N GLN A 39 11.01 6.12 18.46
CA GLN A 39 11.16 5.52 19.79
C GLN A 39 11.11 3.98 19.75
N HIS A 40 10.67 3.37 18.65
CA HIS A 40 10.63 1.92 18.50
C HIS A 40 11.77 1.44 17.60
N PRO A 41 12.69 0.59 18.08
CA PRO A 41 13.92 0.25 17.36
C PRO A 41 13.65 -0.38 15.99
N ASP A 42 12.64 -1.26 15.91
CA ASP A 42 12.29 -1.90 14.65
C ASP A 42 11.62 -0.94 13.66
N ALA A 43 10.72 -0.07 14.11
CA ALA A 43 10.07 0.90 13.24
C ALA A 43 11.07 1.95 12.73
N LEU A 44 12.04 2.34 13.57
CA LEU A 44 13.15 3.17 13.16
C LEU A 44 14.04 2.46 12.13
N ARG A 45 14.37 1.18 12.32
CA ARG A 45 15.11 0.38 11.34
C ARG A 45 14.40 0.36 9.99
N ASP A 46 13.11 0.05 9.98
CA ASP A 46 12.30 -0.01 8.77
C ASP A 46 12.25 1.37 8.08
N THR A 47 12.17 2.44 8.87
CA THR A 47 12.23 3.82 8.38
C THR A 47 13.57 4.17 7.75
N LEU A 48 14.69 3.73 8.34
CA LEU A 48 16.04 3.97 7.80
C LEU A 48 16.27 3.23 6.48
N LEU A 49 15.67 2.05 6.30
CA LEU A 49 15.69 1.34 5.03
C LEU A 49 14.96 2.12 3.93
N ILE A 50 13.78 2.66 4.22
CA ILE A 50 13.06 3.53 3.28
C ILE A 50 13.83 4.82 3.00
N ALA A 51 14.42 5.42 4.04
CA ALA A 51 15.20 6.64 3.90
C ALA A 51 16.43 6.44 3.01
N GLY A 52 17.13 5.31 3.13
CA GLY A 52 18.25 4.96 2.26
C GLY A 52 17.83 4.77 0.80
N LEU A 53 16.72 4.09 0.55
CA LEU A 53 16.16 3.95 -0.80
C LEU A 53 15.74 5.30 -1.39
N HIS A 54 15.01 6.12 -0.61
CA HIS A 54 14.61 7.46 -1.01
C HIS A 54 15.85 8.34 -1.31
N PHE A 55 16.89 8.27 -0.47
CA PHE A 55 18.14 8.98 -0.70
C PHE A 55 18.75 8.58 -2.04
N ALA A 56 18.89 7.27 -2.30
CA ALA A 56 19.46 6.77 -3.54
C ALA A 56 18.74 7.31 -4.77
N TRP A 57 17.40 7.24 -4.78
CA TRP A 57 16.61 7.75 -5.90
C TRP A 57 16.66 9.27 -6.06
N THR A 58 16.93 10.01 -4.97
CA THR A 58 16.99 11.48 -4.99
C THR A 58 18.37 11.98 -5.44
N VAL A 59 19.43 11.29 -5.02
CA VAL A 59 20.82 11.75 -5.24
C VAL A 59 21.44 11.09 -6.48
N GLY A 60 20.98 9.89 -6.85
CA GLY A 60 21.60 9.12 -7.93
C GLY A 60 22.81 8.30 -7.49
N ASP A 61 23.11 8.24 -6.19
CA ASP A 61 24.12 7.38 -5.60
C ASP A 61 23.66 6.81 -4.26
N LEU A 62 24.32 5.76 -3.79
CA LEU A 62 24.10 5.23 -2.44
C LEU A 62 25.35 5.37 -1.56
N ASP A 63 26.52 5.72 -2.09
CA ASP A 63 27.82 5.63 -1.41
C ASP A 63 27.80 6.23 0.01
N THR A 64 27.18 7.39 0.16
CA THR A 64 27.07 8.09 1.44
C THR A 64 26.25 7.31 2.49
N TYR A 65 25.19 6.61 2.06
CA TYR A 65 24.26 5.87 2.91
C TYR A 65 24.45 4.35 2.88
N GLN A 66 25.36 3.84 2.04
CA GLN A 66 25.48 2.42 1.73
C GLN A 66 25.76 1.59 2.99
N ALA A 67 26.71 2.02 3.81
CA ALA A 67 27.06 1.34 5.05
C ALA A 67 25.87 1.25 6.01
N THR A 68 25.11 2.35 6.17
CA THR A 68 23.91 2.39 7.02
C THR A 68 22.81 1.48 6.47
N LEU A 69 22.54 1.55 5.17
CA LEU A 69 21.51 0.72 4.53
C LEU A 69 21.84 -0.77 4.65
N LEU A 70 23.08 -1.16 4.34
CA LEU A 70 23.53 -2.54 4.43
C LEU A 70 23.49 -3.05 5.87
N PHE A 71 23.92 -2.25 6.84
CA PHE A 71 23.84 -2.61 8.25
C PHE A 71 22.40 -2.93 8.67
N HIS A 72 21.46 -2.03 8.39
CA HIS A 72 20.07 -2.23 8.77
C HIS A 72 19.43 -3.40 8.01
N LYS A 73 19.75 -3.58 6.74
CA LYS A 73 19.26 -4.70 5.92
C LYS A 73 19.74 -6.05 6.47
N VAL A 74 21.03 -6.19 6.73
CA VAL A 74 21.62 -7.41 7.31
C VAL A 74 21.03 -7.69 8.69
N MET A 75 20.84 -6.66 9.53
CA MET A 75 20.20 -6.84 10.83
C MET A 75 18.75 -7.30 10.71
N THR A 76 17.97 -6.75 9.78
CA THR A 76 16.60 -7.22 9.50
C THR A 76 16.60 -8.70 9.09
N ILE A 77 17.50 -9.11 8.18
CA ILE A 77 17.63 -10.51 7.77
C ILE A 77 17.99 -11.42 8.96
N ARG A 78 18.91 -10.99 9.83
CA ARG A 78 19.28 -11.76 11.04
C ARG A 78 18.10 -11.95 11.98
N ILE A 79 17.30 -10.89 12.19
CA ILE A 79 16.08 -10.95 13.00
C ILE A 79 15.10 -11.97 12.38
N LEU A 80 14.85 -11.87 11.08
CA LEU A 80 13.96 -12.80 10.37
C LEU A 80 14.43 -14.24 10.44
N ASN A 81 15.73 -14.50 10.25
CA ASN A 81 16.30 -15.84 10.36
C ASN A 81 16.17 -16.41 11.78
N GLY A 82 16.33 -15.58 12.81
CA GLY A 82 16.05 -15.97 14.20
C GLY A 82 14.59 -16.38 14.39
N TRP A 83 13.65 -15.66 13.78
CA TRP A 83 12.23 -16.02 13.81
C TRP A 83 11.91 -17.32 13.06
N LEU A 84 12.52 -17.55 11.88
CA LEU A 84 12.32 -18.78 11.12
C LEU A 84 12.76 -20.04 11.89
N GLN A 85 13.71 -19.90 12.82
CA GLN A 85 14.16 -21.00 13.67
C GLN A 85 13.18 -21.33 14.81
N ASN A 86 12.31 -20.38 15.20
CA ASN A 86 11.34 -20.57 16.29
C ASN A 86 10.09 -19.69 16.08
N ILE A 87 9.14 -20.17 15.28
CA ILE A 87 7.91 -19.44 14.97
C ILE A 87 6.94 -19.56 16.16
N GLN A 88 6.96 -18.58 17.06
CA GLN A 88 5.94 -18.42 18.12
C GLN A 88 5.28 -17.03 18.06
N GLN A 89 3.98 -16.97 18.40
CA GLN A 89 3.29 -15.72 18.71
C GLN A 89 3.87 -15.18 20.03
N PRO A 90 4.27 -13.89 20.15
CA PRO A 90 3.77 -12.69 19.46
C PRO A 90 4.66 -12.15 18.32
N GLY A 91 5.61 -12.93 17.81
CA GLY A 91 6.60 -12.48 16.83
C GLY A 91 6.15 -12.31 15.39
N LEU A 92 5.02 -12.91 15.04
CA LEU A 92 4.63 -13.08 13.64
C LEU A 92 4.31 -11.74 12.96
N MET A 93 3.75 -10.76 13.67
CA MET A 93 3.55 -9.42 13.10
C MET A 93 4.86 -8.66 12.86
N THR A 94 5.83 -8.82 13.77
CA THR A 94 7.18 -8.25 13.57
C THR A 94 7.84 -8.88 12.36
N PHE A 95 7.68 -10.19 12.16
CA PHE A 95 8.13 -10.89 10.95
C PHE A 95 7.45 -10.34 9.69
N ILE A 96 6.11 -10.29 9.67
CA ILE A 96 5.31 -9.77 8.55
C ILE A 96 5.78 -8.36 8.17
N ARG A 97 5.94 -7.46 9.15
CA ARG A 97 6.44 -6.09 8.93
C ARG A 97 7.83 -6.09 8.30
N HIS A 98 8.77 -6.87 8.84
CA HIS A 98 10.15 -6.89 8.37
C HIS A 98 10.34 -7.53 6.99
N VAL A 99 9.60 -8.60 6.67
CA VAL A 99 9.61 -9.18 5.32
C VAL A 99 9.01 -8.20 4.31
N SER A 100 7.96 -7.49 4.70
CA SER A 100 7.31 -6.47 3.87
C SER A 100 8.29 -5.36 3.46
N ILE A 101 9.02 -4.79 4.43
CA ILE A 101 10.00 -3.73 4.10
C ILE A 101 11.17 -4.28 3.27
N LEU A 102 11.65 -5.50 3.53
CA LEU A 102 12.71 -6.08 2.71
C LEU A 102 12.25 -6.27 1.26
N SER A 103 11.03 -6.75 1.03
CA SER A 103 10.50 -6.88 -0.33
C SER A 103 10.47 -5.54 -1.06
N PHE A 104 10.07 -4.47 -0.36
CA PHE A 104 10.02 -3.12 -0.91
C PHE A 104 11.41 -2.58 -1.24
N VAL A 105 12.37 -2.76 -0.33
CA VAL A 105 13.75 -2.27 -0.49
C VAL A 105 14.46 -3.02 -1.60
N GLU A 106 14.33 -4.35 -1.67
CA GLU A 106 14.92 -5.15 -2.74
C GLU A 106 14.30 -4.80 -4.10
N GLY A 107 12.98 -4.65 -4.16
CA GLY A 107 12.29 -4.22 -5.39
C GLY A 107 12.71 -2.82 -5.81
N GLY A 108 12.83 -1.91 -4.84
CA GLY A 108 13.36 -0.55 -5.04
C GLY A 108 14.84 -0.49 -5.39
N HIS A 109 15.59 -1.57 -5.21
CA HIS A 109 16.96 -1.73 -5.71
C HIS A 109 17.04 -2.46 -7.05
N GLY A 110 15.91 -2.83 -7.64
CA GLY A 110 15.88 -3.64 -8.85
C GLY A 110 16.21 -5.12 -8.65
N ASN A 111 16.41 -5.57 -7.41
CA ASN A 111 16.61 -6.99 -7.11
C ASN A 111 15.25 -7.71 -7.02
N LEU A 112 14.62 -7.87 -8.18
CA LEU A 112 13.26 -8.41 -8.27
C LEU A 112 13.16 -9.86 -7.78
N ALA A 113 14.19 -10.68 -7.98
CA ALA A 113 14.18 -12.08 -7.53
C ALA A 113 14.15 -12.18 -6.00
N ALA A 114 14.94 -11.35 -5.29
CA ALA A 114 14.88 -11.28 -3.83
C ALA A 114 13.54 -10.69 -3.38
N ALA A 115 13.04 -9.65 -4.04
CA ALA A 115 11.74 -9.06 -3.73
C ALA A 115 10.60 -10.08 -3.85
N GLU A 116 10.56 -10.87 -4.93
CA GLU A 116 9.60 -11.95 -5.17
C GLU A 116 9.67 -13.01 -4.04
N THR A 117 10.89 -13.44 -3.70
CA THR A 117 11.12 -14.41 -2.61
C THR A 117 10.58 -13.89 -1.27
N HIS A 118 10.82 -12.62 -0.95
CA HIS A 118 10.27 -11.99 0.25
C HIS A 118 8.75 -11.90 0.21
N LEU A 119 8.15 -11.58 -0.94
CA LEU A 119 6.70 -11.47 -1.07
C LEU A 119 5.96 -12.80 -0.96
N ASP A 120 6.59 -13.90 -1.38
CA ASP A 120 6.07 -15.23 -1.14
C ASP A 120 6.16 -15.60 0.34
N GLY A 121 7.28 -15.28 1.00
CA GLY A 121 7.40 -15.38 2.45
C GLY A 121 6.34 -14.56 3.20
N LEU A 122 6.05 -13.35 2.71
CA LEU A 122 5.02 -12.47 3.27
C LEU A 122 3.62 -13.08 3.14
N ALA A 123 3.26 -13.57 1.96
CA ALA A 123 1.97 -14.20 1.72
C ALA A 123 1.78 -15.41 2.67
N ASN A 124 2.79 -16.28 2.77
CA ASN A 124 2.75 -17.42 3.69
C ASN A 124 2.59 -16.99 5.16
N ALA A 125 3.30 -15.94 5.59
CA ALA A 125 3.21 -15.44 6.96
C ALA A 125 1.85 -14.81 7.27
N VAL A 126 1.27 -14.07 6.33
CA VAL A 126 -0.09 -13.51 6.48
C VAL A 126 -1.14 -14.62 6.54
N ASP A 127 -1.01 -15.66 5.74
CA ASP A 127 -1.91 -16.83 5.78
C ASP A 127 -1.78 -17.60 7.11
N LEU A 128 -0.58 -17.72 7.66
CA LEU A 128 -0.37 -18.29 9.00
C LEU A 128 -0.96 -17.41 10.10
N PHE A 129 -0.88 -16.09 9.95
CA PHE A 129 -1.40 -15.13 10.93
C PHE A 129 -2.94 -15.05 10.89
N SER A 130 -3.50 -15.12 9.69
CA SER A 130 -4.92 -14.96 9.42
C SER A 130 -5.33 -15.97 8.34
N PRO A 131 -5.67 -17.21 8.72
CA PRO A 131 -6.03 -18.26 7.76
C PRO A 131 -7.30 -17.92 6.99
N LEU A 132 -7.36 -18.32 5.70
CA LEU A 132 -8.52 -18.10 4.82
C LEU A 132 -9.75 -18.97 5.17
N GLY A 133 -9.63 -19.96 6.06
CA GLY A 133 -10.65 -20.99 6.32
C GLY A 133 -11.67 -20.68 7.43
N ASP A 134 -11.50 -19.60 8.20
CA ASP A 134 -12.40 -19.25 9.30
C ASP A 134 -13.66 -18.51 8.79
N ASN A 135 -14.60 -19.20 8.12
CA ASN A 135 -15.99 -18.77 7.78
C ASN A 135 -16.26 -17.26 7.60
N PHE A 136 -15.31 -16.49 7.09
CA PHE A 136 -15.29 -15.02 7.08
C PHE A 136 -15.64 -14.36 8.45
N GLN A 137 -15.49 -15.07 9.58
CA GLN A 137 -15.99 -14.60 10.88
C GLN A 137 -15.00 -13.70 11.64
N LEU A 138 -15.50 -12.51 11.98
CA LEU A 138 -15.33 -11.72 13.21
C LEU A 138 -13.96 -11.45 13.87
N ARG A 139 -12.80 -11.80 13.30
CA ARG A 139 -11.55 -11.14 13.76
C ARG A 139 -11.45 -9.74 13.12
N GLN A 140 -11.58 -8.72 13.96
CA GLN A 140 -11.26 -7.32 13.65
C GLN A 140 -10.08 -6.90 14.53
N GLY A 141 -8.95 -7.56 14.32
CA GLY A 141 -7.69 -7.15 14.94
C GLY A 141 -7.03 -6.04 14.12
N VAL A 142 -6.50 -5.02 14.79
CA VAL A 142 -5.62 -4.00 14.17
C VAL A 142 -4.45 -4.66 13.45
N GLU A 143 -3.92 -5.74 14.03
CA GLU A 143 -2.81 -6.51 13.48
C GLU A 143 -3.18 -7.25 12.19
N GLU A 144 -4.38 -7.82 12.10
CA GLU A 144 -4.87 -8.47 10.87
C GLU A 144 -5.05 -7.45 9.75
N GLU A 145 -5.64 -6.30 10.07
CA GLU A 145 -5.78 -5.20 9.13
C GLU A 145 -4.40 -4.68 8.67
N LEU A 146 -3.42 -4.57 9.58
CA LEU A 146 -2.04 -4.24 9.20
C LEU A 146 -1.40 -5.31 8.31
N ALA A 147 -1.57 -6.60 8.63
CA ALA A 147 -1.07 -7.71 7.81
C ALA A 147 -1.63 -7.64 6.38
N ASN A 148 -2.94 -7.38 6.25
CA ASN A 148 -3.60 -7.16 4.96
C ASN A 148 -3.02 -5.94 4.24
N ARG A 149 -2.87 -4.82 4.94
CA ARG A 149 -2.30 -3.59 4.37
C ARG A 149 -0.89 -3.81 3.82
N TYR A 150 -0.04 -4.54 4.55
CA TYR A 150 1.29 -4.90 4.09
C TYR A 150 1.24 -5.78 2.84
N LEU A 151 0.41 -6.83 2.84
CA LEU A 151 0.25 -7.71 1.68
C LEU A 151 -0.22 -6.93 0.44
N ILE A 152 -1.26 -6.10 0.59
CA ILE A 152 -1.84 -5.31 -0.49
C ILE A 152 -0.84 -4.26 -1.00
N LEU A 153 -0.17 -3.53 -0.11
CA LEU A 153 0.78 -2.50 -0.53
C LEU A 153 2.00 -3.14 -1.20
N PHE A 154 2.60 -4.15 -0.59
CA PHE A 154 3.91 -4.63 -1.01
C PHE A 154 3.83 -5.76 -2.04
N LYS A 155 2.91 -6.73 -1.92
CA LYS A 155 2.79 -7.78 -2.95
C LYS A 155 2.10 -7.28 -4.19
N ALA A 156 1.07 -6.46 -4.01
CA ALA A 156 0.19 -6.05 -5.07
C ALA A 156 0.69 -4.82 -5.86
N ARG A 157 1.60 -4.00 -5.31
CA ARG A 157 2.16 -2.83 -6.03
C ARG A 157 3.63 -2.95 -6.42
N VAL A 158 4.44 -3.73 -5.71
CA VAL A 158 5.88 -3.87 -6.04
C VAL A 158 6.08 -4.80 -7.25
N LEU A 159 5.29 -5.88 -7.37
CA LEU A 159 5.40 -6.85 -8.47
C LEU A 159 4.47 -6.60 -9.66
N SER A 160 3.43 -5.78 -9.49
CA SER A 160 2.49 -5.46 -10.57
C SER A 160 3.13 -4.62 -11.67
N SER A 161 4.18 -3.88 -11.34
CA SER A 161 4.89 -3.01 -12.27
C SER A 161 5.66 -3.83 -13.31
N THR A 162 4.99 -4.11 -14.42
CA THR A 162 5.53 -4.79 -15.60
C THR A 162 6.79 -4.11 -16.12
N SER A 163 6.81 -2.79 -16.04
CA SER A 163 7.92 -1.91 -16.43
C SER A 163 9.21 -2.23 -15.70
N LEU A 164 9.17 -2.40 -14.37
CA LEU A 164 10.36 -2.80 -13.59
C LEU A 164 10.87 -4.14 -14.13
N ARG A 165 9.99 -5.14 -14.26
CA ARG A 165 10.38 -6.47 -14.74
C ARG A 165 10.95 -6.44 -16.15
N HIS A 166 10.43 -5.61 -17.04
CA HIS A 166 10.92 -5.48 -18.40
C HIS A 166 12.22 -4.68 -18.49
N MET A 167 12.35 -3.56 -17.78
CA MET A 167 13.60 -2.80 -17.66
C MET A 167 14.75 -3.69 -17.19
N PHE A 168 14.51 -4.53 -16.18
CA PHE A 168 15.55 -5.38 -15.59
C PHE A 168 15.76 -6.73 -16.29
N ARG A 169 14.82 -7.19 -17.14
CA ARG A 169 15.03 -8.41 -17.94
C ARG A 169 15.74 -8.15 -19.27
N ARG A 170 15.60 -6.94 -19.82
CA ARG A 170 16.15 -6.59 -21.13
C ARG A 170 17.68 -6.45 -21.08
N ASP A 171 18.22 -5.94 -19.98
CA ASP A 171 19.65 -5.94 -19.69
C ASP A 171 19.97 -7.02 -18.64
N LYS A 172 20.60 -8.12 -19.08
CA LYS A 172 21.18 -9.10 -18.15
C LYS A 172 22.10 -8.32 -17.20
N THR A 173 21.70 -8.26 -15.93
CA THR A 173 22.39 -7.57 -14.82
C THR A 173 22.65 -6.09 -15.06
N ALA A 174 21.59 -5.26 -15.13
CA ALA A 174 21.77 -3.86 -14.74
C ALA A 174 22.22 -3.84 -13.27
N GLU A 175 23.40 -3.30 -13.00
CA GLU A 175 23.86 -3.16 -11.62
C GLU A 175 22.94 -2.16 -10.89
N PHE A 176 22.83 -2.29 -9.56
CA PHE A 176 22.01 -1.36 -8.76
C PHE A 176 22.36 0.12 -9.02
N SER A 177 23.63 0.42 -9.31
CA SER A 177 24.14 1.73 -9.73
C SER A 177 23.49 2.25 -11.00
N ASP A 178 23.33 1.40 -12.02
CA ASP A 178 22.71 1.77 -13.29
C ASP A 178 21.22 2.11 -13.09
N PHE A 179 20.54 1.31 -12.26
CA PHE A 179 19.16 1.56 -11.91
C PHE A 179 18.97 2.89 -11.19
N VAL A 180 19.77 3.13 -10.16
CA VAL A 180 19.68 4.36 -9.37
C VAL A 180 19.99 5.58 -10.25
N SER A 181 20.96 5.46 -11.15
CA SER A 181 21.30 6.50 -12.12
C SER A 181 20.14 6.80 -13.07
N LEU A 182 19.46 5.76 -13.58
CA LEU A 182 18.29 5.90 -14.44
C LEU A 182 17.12 6.58 -13.71
N ILE A 183 16.81 6.13 -12.50
CA ILE A 183 15.74 6.72 -11.68
C ILE A 183 16.04 8.18 -11.35
N HIS A 184 17.28 8.50 -10.97
CA HIS A 184 17.69 9.87 -10.72
C HIS A 184 17.59 10.74 -11.99
N HIS A 185 17.98 10.20 -13.15
CA HIS A 185 17.82 10.90 -14.42
C HIS A 185 16.35 11.24 -14.70
N TRP A 186 15.45 10.26 -14.58
CA TRP A 186 14.01 10.48 -14.72
C TRP A 186 13.46 11.49 -13.72
N GLN A 187 13.96 11.48 -12.48
CA GLN A 187 13.59 12.45 -11.47
C GLN A 187 13.96 13.88 -11.90
N THR A 188 15.20 14.09 -12.36
CA THR A 188 15.69 15.41 -12.79
C THR A 188 14.95 15.94 -14.01
N GLN A 189 14.50 15.04 -14.89
CA GLN A 189 13.70 15.37 -16.07
C GLN A 189 12.19 15.46 -15.80
N LYS A 190 11.75 15.22 -14.55
CA LYS A 190 10.33 15.18 -14.15
C LYS A 190 9.50 14.16 -14.95
N ILE A 191 10.11 13.06 -15.34
CA ILE A 191 9.43 11.96 -16.01
C ILE A 191 8.60 11.19 -14.98
N GLY A 192 7.40 10.76 -15.36
CA GLY A 192 6.70 9.72 -14.60
C GLY A 192 6.07 10.12 -13.28
N ASP A 193 5.97 11.42 -12.99
CA ASP A 193 5.61 11.92 -11.67
C ASP A 193 6.43 11.24 -10.55
N LEU A 194 7.71 10.96 -10.79
CA LEU A 194 8.56 10.25 -9.82
C LEU A 194 8.64 10.99 -8.46
N GLU A 195 8.45 12.31 -8.46
CA GLU A 195 8.27 13.10 -7.25
C GLU A 195 7.12 12.57 -6.36
N MET A 196 6.02 12.10 -6.95
CA MET A 196 4.91 11.50 -6.21
C MET A 196 5.32 10.19 -5.53
N ARG A 197 6.15 9.35 -6.16
CA ARG A 197 6.71 8.13 -5.54
C ARG A 197 7.64 8.48 -4.39
N LEU A 198 8.53 9.45 -4.57
CA LEU A 198 9.40 9.95 -3.49
C LEU A 198 8.57 10.52 -2.33
N ASN A 199 7.50 11.27 -2.63
CA ASN A 199 6.57 11.76 -1.62
C ASN A 199 5.79 10.63 -0.94
N ALA A 200 5.45 9.55 -1.64
CA ALA A 200 4.86 8.36 -1.04
C ALA A 200 5.85 7.69 -0.08
N MET A 201 7.12 7.51 -0.47
CA MET A 201 8.16 6.94 0.39
C MET A 201 8.33 7.72 1.70
N LYS A 202 8.23 9.06 1.67
CA LYS A 202 8.27 9.89 2.90
C LYS A 202 7.12 9.59 3.88
N LEU A 203 6.02 9.03 3.39
CA LEU A 203 4.83 8.70 4.18
C LEU A 203 4.76 7.21 4.57
N MET A 204 5.52 6.33 3.93
CA MET A 204 5.55 4.91 4.27
C MET A 204 5.93 4.59 5.71
N PRO A 205 6.81 5.34 6.41
CA PRO A 205 7.10 5.08 7.82
C PRO A 205 5.87 5.02 8.74
N PHE A 206 4.75 5.64 8.36
CA PHE A 206 3.51 5.57 9.14
C PHE A 206 2.84 4.20 9.14
N PHE A 207 3.11 3.35 8.15
CA PHE A 207 2.70 1.94 8.18
C PHE A 207 3.34 1.17 9.33
N PHE A 208 4.51 1.62 9.80
CA PHE A 208 5.28 0.98 10.86
C PHE A 208 5.09 1.64 12.22
N ALA A 209 4.16 2.60 12.34
CA ALA A 209 3.89 3.28 13.58
C ALA A 209 3.39 2.29 14.65
N VAL A 210 3.84 2.49 15.89
CA VAL A 210 3.36 1.70 17.02
C VAL A 210 1.97 2.20 17.38
N LEU A 211 0.97 1.34 17.16
CA LEU A 211 -0.43 1.66 17.39
C LEU A 211 -0.84 1.34 18.84
N PRO A 212 -1.66 2.17 19.50
CA PRO A 212 -2.22 1.85 20.81
C PRO A 212 -3.05 0.55 20.80
N PRO A 213 -3.18 -0.17 21.94
CA PRO A 213 -3.88 -1.46 22.01
C PRO A 213 -5.34 -1.46 21.52
N ASN A 214 -6.05 -0.33 21.66
CA ASN A 214 -7.46 -0.18 21.25
C ASN A 214 -7.62 0.67 19.99
N PHE A 215 -6.54 0.81 19.22
CA PHE A 215 -6.58 1.60 18.00
C PHE A 215 -7.60 1.03 17.00
N ARG A 216 -8.23 1.89 16.21
CA ARG A 216 -9.05 1.48 15.08
C ARG A 216 -8.72 2.38 13.90
N PHE A 217 -8.56 1.76 12.74
CA PHE A 217 -8.45 2.52 11.51
C PHE A 217 -9.79 3.15 11.18
N HIS A 218 -9.75 4.41 10.75
CA HIS A 218 -10.92 5.10 10.26
C HIS A 218 -11.14 4.79 8.78
N GLU A 219 -12.38 4.94 8.34
CA GLU A 219 -12.71 4.95 6.92
C GLU A 219 -11.99 6.11 6.22
N ILE A 220 -11.80 5.94 4.92
CA ILE A 220 -11.10 6.89 4.07
C ILE A 220 -12.00 7.30 2.91
N ASP A 221 -11.72 8.48 2.36
CA ASP A 221 -12.29 8.89 1.08
C ASP A 221 -11.59 8.12 -0.06
N ALA A 222 -12.36 7.31 -0.78
CA ALA A 222 -11.90 6.56 -1.94
C ALA A 222 -11.72 7.42 -3.19
N TYR A 223 -12.29 8.63 -3.23
CA TYR A 223 -12.33 9.47 -4.43
C TYR A 223 -10.95 9.69 -5.08
N PRO A 224 -9.86 10.02 -4.35
CA PRO A 224 -8.55 10.24 -4.99
C PRO A 224 -7.99 8.99 -5.69
N MET A 225 -8.31 7.79 -5.19
CA MET A 225 -7.87 6.54 -5.81
C MET A 225 -8.70 6.25 -7.07
N ILE A 226 -10.01 6.47 -7.01
CA ILE A 226 -10.91 6.32 -8.16
C ILE A 226 -10.57 7.31 -9.27
N GLU A 227 -10.23 8.55 -8.92
CA GLU A 227 -9.77 9.57 -9.89
C GLU A 227 -8.49 9.11 -10.62
N CYS A 228 -7.54 8.51 -9.90
CA CYS A 228 -6.34 7.93 -10.52
C CYS A 228 -6.70 6.81 -11.51
N LEU A 229 -7.62 5.90 -11.13
CA LEU A 229 -8.08 4.83 -12.02
C LEU A 229 -8.82 5.36 -13.25
N LYS A 230 -9.64 6.41 -13.10
CA LYS A 230 -10.32 7.05 -14.21
C LYS A 230 -9.32 7.59 -15.24
N ASN A 231 -8.29 8.29 -14.77
CA ASN A 231 -7.23 8.81 -15.65
C ASN A 231 -6.48 7.68 -16.36
N LEU A 232 -6.11 6.62 -15.62
CA LEU A 232 -5.46 5.44 -16.20
C LEU A 232 -6.33 4.78 -17.28
N THR A 233 -7.63 4.66 -17.04
CA THR A 233 -8.59 4.08 -18.00
C THR A 233 -8.64 4.86 -19.30
N ILE A 234 -8.67 6.20 -19.20
CA ILE A 234 -8.64 7.07 -20.38
C ILE A 234 -7.32 6.90 -21.14
N SER A 235 -6.18 6.91 -20.45
CA SER A 235 -4.87 6.71 -21.06
C SER A 235 -4.77 5.38 -21.82
N MET A 236 -5.28 4.29 -21.24
CA MET A 236 -5.32 2.97 -21.87
C MET A 236 -6.22 2.92 -23.11
N GLN A 237 -7.37 3.60 -23.09
CA GLN A 237 -8.26 3.67 -24.24
C GLN A 237 -7.64 4.44 -25.42
N VAL A 238 -6.97 5.56 -25.14
CA VAL A 238 -6.31 6.39 -26.17
C VAL A 238 -5.11 5.66 -26.78
N GLY A 239 -4.32 4.91 -25.98
CA GLY A 239 -3.17 4.14 -26.47
C GLY A 239 -3.52 2.90 -27.32
N SER A 240 -4.74 2.39 -27.22
CA SER A 240 -5.18 1.19 -27.96
C SER A 240 -5.36 1.39 -29.48
N GLY A 241 -5.33 2.64 -29.96
CA GLY A 241 -5.47 2.98 -31.38
C GLY A 241 -4.20 2.77 -32.23
N GLU A 242 -3.02 2.72 -31.61
CA GLU A 242 -1.73 2.52 -32.30
C GLU A 242 -1.07 1.24 -31.77
N GLN A 243 -1.43 0.12 -32.40
CA GLN A 243 -1.03 -1.22 -32.01
C GLN A 243 0.42 -1.54 -32.45
N GLU A 244 1.40 -0.84 -31.87
CA GLU A 244 2.80 -1.25 -31.90
C GLU A 244 3.40 -1.12 -30.49
N THR A 245 3.45 -2.26 -29.78
CA THR A 245 4.31 -2.52 -28.61
C THR A 245 4.47 -1.33 -27.66
N CYS A 246 3.46 -1.08 -26.82
CA CYS A 246 3.59 -0.10 -25.74
C CYS A 246 4.80 -0.49 -24.88
N ASP A 247 5.89 0.28 -24.95
CA ASP A 247 7.11 0.04 -24.17
C ASP A 247 6.68 -0.06 -22.71
N PRO A 248 6.90 -1.19 -22.01
CA PRO A 248 6.49 -1.37 -20.62
C PRO A 248 6.91 -0.21 -19.71
N SER A 249 7.99 0.53 -20.03
CA SER A 249 8.38 1.75 -19.33
C SER A 249 7.30 2.85 -19.31
N TRP A 250 6.29 2.78 -20.18
CA TRP A 250 5.21 3.75 -20.33
C TRP A 250 4.45 4.00 -19.01
N GLU A 251 4.19 2.96 -18.21
CA GLU A 251 3.50 3.10 -16.90
C GLU A 251 4.34 3.95 -15.93
N TRP A 252 5.67 3.86 -16.05
CA TRP A 252 6.59 4.67 -15.27
C TRP A 252 6.75 6.07 -15.84
N ILE A 253 6.62 6.26 -17.14
CA ILE A 253 6.78 7.55 -17.83
C ILE A 253 5.52 8.42 -17.74
N GLU A 254 4.33 7.83 -17.83
CA GLU A 254 3.05 8.53 -17.79
C GLU A 254 2.63 8.89 -16.34
N GLY A 255 3.10 8.12 -15.36
CA GLY A 255 3.01 8.48 -13.94
C GLY A 255 1.70 8.12 -13.24
N SER A 256 0.74 7.45 -13.90
CA SER A 256 -0.49 6.93 -13.27
C SER A 256 -0.21 6.03 -12.08
N GLU A 257 0.73 5.09 -12.21
CA GLU A 257 1.20 4.24 -11.11
C GLU A 257 1.76 5.07 -9.95
N SER A 258 2.54 6.13 -10.24
CA SER A 258 3.08 7.04 -9.23
C SER A 258 1.97 7.76 -8.45
N ARG A 259 0.97 8.28 -9.16
CA ARG A 259 -0.18 9.00 -8.58
C ARG A 259 -1.04 8.06 -7.73
N LEU A 260 -1.32 6.84 -8.24
CA LEU A 260 -2.10 5.84 -7.53
C LEU A 260 -1.38 5.30 -6.29
N LEU A 261 -0.06 5.06 -6.36
CA LEU A 261 0.76 4.70 -5.19
C LEU A 261 0.72 5.82 -4.14
N PHE A 262 0.89 7.08 -4.55
CA PHE A 262 0.83 8.20 -3.64
C PHE A 262 -0.55 8.33 -2.96
N ALA A 263 -1.64 8.22 -3.73
CA ALA A 263 -3.00 8.22 -3.19
C ALA A 263 -3.21 7.08 -2.17
N THR A 264 -2.73 5.88 -2.49
CA THR A 264 -2.79 4.67 -1.64
C THR A 264 -2.05 4.87 -0.32
N VAL A 265 -0.81 5.36 -0.35
CA VAL A 265 -0.01 5.59 0.87
C VAL A 265 -0.57 6.75 1.69
N LYS A 266 -0.99 7.83 1.03
CA LYS A 266 -1.58 9.00 1.68
C LYS A 266 -2.89 8.64 2.39
N SER A 267 -3.71 7.78 1.79
CA SER A 267 -4.98 7.36 2.40
C SER A 267 -4.79 6.46 3.63
N HIS A 268 -3.68 5.70 3.71
CA HIS A 268 -3.34 5.03 4.96
C HIS A 268 -3.10 6.05 6.08
N LEU A 269 -2.37 7.13 5.80
CA LEU A 269 -2.15 8.20 6.79
C LEU A 269 -3.46 8.87 7.21
N THR A 270 -4.42 9.04 6.30
CA THR A 270 -5.73 9.59 6.67
C THR A 270 -6.51 8.63 7.56
N SER A 271 -6.42 7.31 7.33
CA SER A 271 -7.06 6.31 8.20
C SER A 271 -6.49 6.28 9.63
N LEU A 272 -5.28 6.83 9.84
CA LEU A 272 -4.65 6.95 11.15
C LEU A 272 -5.13 8.16 11.96
N ARG A 273 -5.81 9.13 11.33
CA ARG A 273 -6.21 10.39 11.97
C ARG A 273 -7.63 10.31 12.50
N ASN A 274 -7.86 10.90 13.67
CA ASN A 274 -9.20 11.07 14.23
C ASN A 274 -10.01 12.06 13.38
N ALA A 275 -11.30 11.77 13.16
CA ALA A 275 -12.22 12.61 12.40
C ALA A 275 -12.40 14.05 12.96
N ASP A 276 -12.01 14.29 14.20
CA ASP A 276 -12.14 15.59 14.91
C ASP A 276 -11.11 16.66 14.51
N ASP A 277 -10.16 16.36 13.63
CA ASP A 277 -9.11 17.32 13.24
C ASP A 277 -9.61 18.33 12.19
N GLY A 278 -10.73 19.01 12.46
CA GLY A 278 -11.14 20.34 11.98
C GLY A 278 -11.28 20.59 10.47
N ASP A 279 -10.98 19.61 9.61
CA ASP A 279 -11.05 19.74 8.14
C ASP A 279 -12.12 18.82 7.53
N SER A 280 -12.77 17.99 8.37
CA SER A 280 -13.93 17.16 8.04
C SER A 280 -15.21 17.99 7.92
N ARG A 281 -15.20 18.99 7.03
CA ARG A 281 -16.46 19.30 6.35
C ARG A 281 -16.79 18.05 5.56
N PHE A 282 -17.79 17.30 6.01
CA PHE A 282 -18.43 16.25 5.23
C PHE A 282 -18.66 16.81 3.83
N HIS A 283 -17.79 16.46 2.90
CA HIS A 283 -18.04 16.79 1.51
C HIS A 283 -19.13 15.82 1.08
N PRO A 284 -20.28 16.27 0.56
CA PRO A 284 -21.38 15.40 0.13
C PRO A 284 -21.02 14.46 -1.04
N SER A 285 -19.74 14.36 -1.40
CA SER A 285 -19.16 13.48 -2.40
C SER A 285 -18.08 12.53 -1.84
N CYS A 286 -17.91 12.47 -0.51
CA CYS A 286 -16.90 11.62 0.13
C CYS A 286 -17.31 10.14 0.00
N LEU A 287 -16.47 9.35 -0.66
CA LEU A 287 -16.73 7.94 -0.93
C LEU A 287 -16.09 7.10 0.19
N ASN A 288 -16.77 7.02 1.33
CA ASN A 288 -16.23 6.36 2.52
C ASN A 288 -16.14 4.84 2.36
N THR A 289 -15.00 4.27 2.73
CA THR A 289 -14.80 2.82 2.78
C THR A 289 -13.52 2.49 3.56
N SER A 290 -13.32 1.22 3.90
CA SER A 290 -12.07 0.76 4.50
C SER A 290 -10.90 0.84 3.51
N TRP A 291 -9.69 1.12 4.02
CA TRP A 291 -8.49 1.20 3.19
C TRP A 291 -8.22 -0.10 2.43
N SER A 292 -8.33 -1.25 3.10
CA SER A 292 -8.08 -2.56 2.49
C SER A 292 -9.09 -2.86 1.39
N SER A 293 -10.38 -2.56 1.60
CA SER A 293 -11.42 -2.78 0.59
C SER A 293 -11.18 -1.97 -0.68
N ILE A 294 -10.94 -0.65 -0.58
CA ILE A 294 -10.69 0.15 -1.79
C ILE A 294 -9.39 -0.23 -2.49
N CYS A 295 -8.34 -0.59 -1.76
CA CYS A 295 -7.08 -1.01 -2.38
C CYS A 295 -7.24 -2.34 -3.12
N VAL A 296 -8.01 -3.28 -2.55
CA VAL A 296 -8.40 -4.53 -3.22
C VAL A 296 -9.24 -4.24 -4.45
N ALA A 297 -10.28 -3.40 -4.34
CA ALA A 297 -11.11 -3.02 -5.47
C ALA A 297 -10.28 -2.39 -6.60
N CYS A 298 -9.33 -1.51 -6.28
CA CYS A 298 -8.38 -0.98 -7.25
C CYS A 298 -7.56 -2.09 -7.92
N GLY A 299 -7.03 -3.05 -7.14
CA GLY A 299 -6.29 -4.18 -7.69
C GLY A 299 -7.12 -5.06 -8.63
N LEU A 300 -8.36 -5.36 -8.23
CA LEU A 300 -9.33 -6.11 -9.04
C LEU A 300 -9.76 -5.34 -10.29
N TYR A 301 -9.83 -4.00 -10.24
CA TYR A 301 -10.07 -3.18 -11.43
C TYR A 301 -8.93 -3.29 -12.43
N LEU A 302 -7.68 -3.15 -11.96
CA LEU A 302 -6.49 -3.31 -12.79
C LEU A 302 -6.37 -4.72 -13.39
N TYR A 303 -6.83 -5.74 -12.67
CA TYR A 303 -6.80 -7.15 -13.10
C TYR A 303 -7.98 -7.53 -14.01
N GLY A 304 -9.21 -7.35 -13.54
CA GLY A 304 -10.43 -7.82 -14.18
C GLY A 304 -10.91 -6.93 -15.31
N VAL A 305 -10.71 -5.61 -15.21
CA VAL A 305 -11.26 -4.64 -16.17
C VAL A 305 -10.21 -4.12 -17.14
N LEU A 306 -9.07 -3.65 -16.65
CA LEU A 306 -8.03 -3.06 -17.51
C LEU A 306 -7.02 -4.07 -18.06
N ASP A 307 -6.95 -5.27 -17.48
CA ASP A 307 -5.99 -6.32 -17.86
C ASP A 307 -4.50 -5.88 -17.85
N VAL A 308 -4.18 -4.89 -17.02
CA VAL A 308 -2.80 -4.37 -16.87
C VAL A 308 -2.04 -5.02 -15.71
N TRP A 309 -2.72 -5.85 -14.92
CA TRP A 309 -2.11 -6.51 -13.77
C TRP A 309 -1.00 -7.50 -14.18
N GLN A 310 0.21 -7.33 -13.65
CA GLN A 310 1.35 -8.25 -13.84
C GLN A 310 1.60 -8.68 -15.30
N ALA A 311 1.43 -7.78 -16.26
CA ALA A 311 1.64 -8.02 -17.69
C ALA A 311 0.68 -9.07 -18.25
N GLY A 312 -0.59 -9.02 -17.82
CA GLY A 312 -1.64 -9.93 -18.25
C GLY A 312 -1.51 -11.34 -17.64
N LYS A 313 -0.60 -11.55 -16.68
CA LYS A 313 -0.53 -12.84 -15.98
C LYS A 313 -1.68 -12.97 -14.98
N PRO A 314 -2.25 -14.19 -14.84
CA PRO A 314 -3.30 -14.42 -13.86
C PRO A 314 -2.79 -14.13 -12.46
N MET A 315 -3.64 -13.48 -11.65
CA MET A 315 -3.34 -13.24 -10.24
C MET A 315 -3.11 -14.58 -9.53
N GLU A 316 -2.14 -14.65 -8.62
CA GLU A 316 -1.92 -15.84 -7.80
C GLU A 316 -3.20 -16.20 -7.03
N LEU A 317 -3.59 -17.48 -7.04
CA LEU A 317 -4.86 -17.94 -6.44
C LEU A 317 -5.02 -17.53 -4.98
N ARG A 318 -3.95 -17.63 -4.20
CA ARG A 318 -3.96 -17.30 -2.77
C ARG A 318 -4.23 -15.81 -2.54
N MET A 319 -3.52 -14.95 -3.26
CA MET A 319 -3.77 -13.51 -3.26
C MET A 319 -5.21 -13.21 -3.70
N PHE A 320 -5.67 -13.85 -4.76
CA PHE A 320 -7.01 -13.65 -5.30
C PHE A 320 -8.10 -14.00 -4.26
N ARG A 321 -8.00 -15.16 -3.61
CA ARG A 321 -8.92 -15.57 -2.53
C ARG A 321 -8.89 -14.59 -1.35
N ARG A 322 -7.70 -14.11 -0.98
CA ARG A 322 -7.54 -13.10 0.07
C ARG A 322 -8.23 -11.78 -0.30
N PHE A 323 -8.07 -11.34 -1.54
CA PHE A 323 -8.71 -10.13 -2.06
C PHE A 323 -10.23 -10.25 -2.02
N LEU A 324 -10.78 -11.35 -2.53
CA LEU A 324 -12.21 -11.61 -2.45
C LEU A 324 -12.71 -11.65 -1.00
N SER A 325 -11.97 -12.29 -0.09
CA SER A 325 -12.32 -12.34 1.34
C SER A 325 -12.42 -10.94 1.97
N ILE A 326 -11.44 -10.08 1.70
CA ILE A 326 -11.43 -8.69 2.19
C ILE A 326 -12.61 -7.90 1.60
N LEU A 327 -12.86 -8.03 0.30
CA LEU A 327 -13.93 -7.32 -0.39
C LEU A 327 -15.31 -7.77 0.08
N MET A 328 -15.55 -9.08 0.16
CA MET A 328 -16.82 -9.67 0.63
C MET A 328 -17.11 -9.27 2.07
N LYS A 329 -16.10 -9.27 2.95
CA LYS A 329 -16.23 -8.82 4.34
C LYS A 329 -16.69 -7.37 4.42
N ASP A 330 -16.11 -6.48 3.60
CA ASP A 330 -16.47 -5.06 3.55
C ASP A 330 -17.87 -4.83 2.94
N LEU A 331 -18.23 -5.57 1.88
CA LEU A 331 -19.56 -5.51 1.27
C LEU A 331 -20.66 -5.98 2.23
N ASN A 332 -20.42 -7.06 2.98
CA ASN A 332 -21.36 -7.59 3.97
C ASN A 332 -21.54 -6.64 5.16
N GLN A 333 -20.45 -6.01 5.62
CA GLN A 333 -20.51 -5.03 6.72
C GLN A 333 -21.29 -3.77 6.33
N ASN A 334 -21.24 -3.39 5.05
CA ASN A 334 -21.83 -2.16 4.53
C ASN A 334 -23.05 -2.44 3.64
N ILE A 335 -23.77 -3.55 3.86
CA ILE A 335 -24.90 -3.93 3.00
C ILE A 335 -26.06 -2.92 3.02
N ASP A 336 -26.19 -2.16 4.11
CA ASP A 336 -27.19 -1.09 4.19
C ASP A 336 -26.88 0.09 3.27
N ASP A 337 -25.63 0.26 2.82
CA ASP A 337 -25.24 1.29 1.85
C ASP A 337 -25.92 1.08 0.49
N VAL A 338 -26.36 -0.14 0.18
CA VAL A 338 -27.15 -0.44 -1.04
C VAL A 338 -28.43 0.39 -1.10
N LYS A 339 -29.01 0.71 0.07
CA LYS A 339 -30.24 1.52 0.17
C LYS A 339 -29.95 3.02 0.13
N SER A 340 -28.69 3.42 0.28
CA SER A 340 -28.27 4.82 0.26
C SER A 340 -28.09 5.30 -1.18
N THR A 341 -28.74 6.41 -1.52
CA THR A 341 -28.52 7.07 -2.83
C THR A 341 -27.12 7.66 -2.97
N MET A 342 -26.38 7.83 -1.87
CA MET A 342 -25.04 8.42 -1.87
C MET A 342 -23.92 7.37 -1.90
N PHE A 343 -24.14 6.19 -1.33
CA PHE A 343 -23.08 5.17 -1.14
C PHE A 343 -23.29 3.90 -1.98
N SER A 344 -24.48 3.71 -2.56
CA SER A 344 -24.81 2.54 -3.38
C SER A 344 -23.90 2.40 -4.59
N ASP A 345 -23.51 3.49 -5.27
CA ASP A 345 -22.62 3.43 -6.44
C ASP A 345 -21.26 2.79 -6.11
N LEU A 346 -20.64 3.17 -4.99
CA LEU A 346 -19.36 2.60 -4.57
C LEU A 346 -19.52 1.14 -4.17
N TRP A 347 -20.61 0.81 -3.47
CA TRP A 347 -20.92 -0.56 -3.10
C TRP A 347 -21.09 -1.45 -4.34
N PHE A 348 -21.91 -1.03 -5.30
CA PHE A 348 -22.15 -1.75 -6.55
C PHE A 348 -20.90 -1.87 -7.39
N TRP A 349 -20.07 -0.82 -7.47
CA TRP A 349 -18.80 -0.88 -8.17
C TRP A 349 -17.87 -1.94 -7.56
N LYS A 350 -17.71 -1.97 -6.24
CA LYS A 350 -16.93 -3.02 -5.54
C LYS A 350 -17.48 -4.43 -5.82
N ALA A 351 -18.79 -4.62 -5.69
CA ALA A 351 -19.44 -5.91 -5.97
C ALA A 351 -19.24 -6.37 -7.41
N PHE A 352 -19.41 -5.45 -8.37
CA PHE A 352 -19.16 -5.69 -9.79
C PHE A 352 -17.72 -6.14 -10.04
N LEU A 353 -16.73 -5.51 -9.40
CA LEU A 353 -15.32 -5.88 -9.57
C LEU A 353 -15.00 -7.26 -9.01
N GLY A 354 -15.59 -7.62 -7.88
CA GLY A 354 -15.51 -8.97 -7.33
C GLY A 354 -16.05 -10.00 -8.32
N ALA A 355 -17.27 -9.80 -8.81
CA ALA A 355 -17.93 -10.71 -9.76
C ALA A 355 -17.19 -10.80 -11.11
N CYS A 356 -16.80 -9.66 -11.68
CA CYS A 356 -16.06 -9.59 -12.94
C CYS A 356 -14.72 -10.32 -12.84
N SER A 357 -13.98 -10.11 -11.75
CA SER A 357 -12.68 -10.76 -11.55
C SER A 357 -12.81 -12.26 -11.29
N LEU A 358 -13.90 -12.69 -10.63
CA LEU A 358 -14.23 -14.10 -10.42
C LEU A 358 -14.56 -14.79 -11.74
N ALA A 359 -15.43 -14.18 -12.55
CA ALA A 359 -15.79 -14.70 -13.87
C ALA A 359 -14.58 -14.81 -14.80
N LYS A 360 -13.73 -13.77 -14.84
CA LYS A 360 -12.47 -13.81 -15.60
C LYS A 360 -11.58 -14.98 -15.17
N ARG A 361 -11.42 -15.16 -13.86
CA ARG A 361 -10.59 -16.24 -13.33
C ARG A 361 -11.15 -17.63 -13.63
N GLN A 362 -12.46 -17.83 -13.49
CA GLN A 362 -13.10 -19.11 -13.82
C GLN A 362 -12.93 -19.47 -15.30
N ALA A 363 -12.91 -18.47 -16.19
CA ALA A 363 -12.61 -18.67 -17.61
C ALA A 363 -11.15 -19.06 -17.86
N ASP A 364 -10.19 -18.47 -17.14
CA ASP A 364 -8.75 -18.72 -17.32
C ASP A 364 -8.28 -20.05 -16.70
N ALA A 365 -8.80 -20.39 -15.52
CA ALA A 365 -8.44 -21.59 -14.77
C ALA A 365 -9.59 -22.00 -13.84
N TYR A 366 -10.41 -22.95 -14.31
CA TYR A 366 -11.51 -23.52 -13.54
C TYR A 366 -11.03 -24.00 -12.17
N ASP A 367 -11.71 -23.56 -11.10
CA ASP A 367 -11.42 -23.90 -9.71
C ASP A 367 -12.75 -24.16 -9.00
N GLU A 368 -12.99 -25.42 -8.64
CA GLU A 368 -14.21 -25.91 -8.00
C GLU A 368 -14.49 -25.18 -6.67
N VAL A 369 -13.45 -24.77 -5.94
CA VAL A 369 -13.60 -24.02 -4.67
C VAL A 369 -14.10 -22.59 -4.91
N LEU A 370 -13.95 -22.06 -6.12
CA LEU A 370 -14.46 -20.74 -6.50
C LEU A 370 -15.90 -20.80 -7.04
N GLU A 371 -16.41 -21.97 -7.42
CA GLU A 371 -17.82 -22.13 -7.81
C GLU A 371 -18.76 -21.90 -6.64
N ASP A 372 -18.43 -22.41 -5.45
CA ASP A 372 -19.18 -22.20 -4.20
C ASP A 372 -19.32 -20.71 -3.83
N LEU A 373 -18.40 -19.85 -4.32
CA LEU A 373 -18.45 -18.39 -4.12
C LEU A 373 -19.27 -17.65 -5.21
N SER A 374 -19.50 -18.30 -6.35
CA SER A 374 -20.24 -17.73 -7.49
C SER A 374 -21.74 -18.01 -7.44
N VAL A 375 -22.16 -19.00 -6.66
CA VAL A 375 -23.56 -19.36 -6.43
C VAL A 375 -23.97 -18.77 -5.08
N PRO A 376 -24.95 -17.85 -5.01
CA PRO A 376 -25.52 -17.48 -3.73
C PRO A 376 -26.11 -18.74 -3.12
N SER A 377 -25.68 -19.12 -1.91
CA SER A 377 -26.34 -20.15 -1.12
C SER A 377 -27.80 -19.71 -0.92
N MET A 378 -28.69 -20.17 -1.80
CA MET A 378 -30.13 -20.20 -1.54
C MET A 378 -30.37 -21.32 -0.54
N ASP A 379 -29.88 -21.13 0.68
CA ASP A 379 -30.35 -21.92 1.81
C ASP A 379 -31.77 -21.43 2.09
N SER A 380 -32.71 -22.18 1.52
CA SER A 380 -34.10 -22.19 1.90
C SER A 380 -34.22 -22.53 3.38
N SER A 381 -34.54 -21.54 4.23
CA SER A 381 -35.29 -21.68 5.49
C SER A 381 -35.76 -20.32 5.98
#